data_AF-A0A3B8PTE2-F1
#
_entry.id   AF-A0A3B8PTE2-F1
#
_cell.length_a   1.000
_cell.length_b   1.000
_cell.length_c   1.000
_cell.angle_alpha   90.00
_cell.angle_beta   90.00
_cell.angle_gamma   90.00
#
_symmetry.space_group_name_H-M   'P 1'
#
loop_
_entity.id
_entity.type
_entity.pdbx_description
1 polymer ?
#
loop_
_entity_poly.entity_id
_entity_poly.type
_entity_poly.pdbx_seq_one_letter_code
_entity_poly.pdbx_strand_id
1 'polypeptide(L)'
;MTRASLATCHLWLLTGGLAARLFGLPDAWGASLTDRAAGLQLVRQWTALDGLPDNRVKAILRSSDGRLWLGTRAGLVRMDANQLDVFTPTNTPELPSLDVQILVEDAAGAVWAGTPRGVVRWQNDRWDRFDEESGLPHGLLFCILPDTRSGLWVGTFGGLAQYHDGHWRSFTDGSGLNDVHVTALTEGPDGQIWIGTYRSLQRLDPVAATFTEVAMPPGVENQMVHAIHFGALGDPWILVSVRERGTTDLWHRSAGEWRRVETSHAVVGDQMLLPASSQTGTFWKLSAGWGLEAWTAGGSNHLMTQPPIPTEWVWSLTEDPDGNLWVGGDGTGLQLWRRSEDAANPVPFEKARTMEAMRAERRQHLRLAGGAGLALAATALALGWHSRRSRRRVRLAREEATATERSRLARDLHDSVGSGLTRITLLADQARHSQNGSASESQWSSNLSQSARDLAEVFQDALWAVNPVGATLDGLLAHLAEDTQTLVNAAGLRCRVLLPGEVPDLALPAPVCRQIFLAVKEALHNAIKHASASEIRLVAMVQSNLLDIRIEDNGLGMGKGSSRTESAGRGLTNMRARLEALDGEMRIVARVGGGTCVEFRLPLLPAHAT
;
A
#
# COMPACT_ATOMS: atom_id res chain seq x y z
N MET A 1 23.75 7.50 34.55
CA MET A 1 23.87 6.60 35.72
C MET A 1 22.48 6.02 35.97
N THR A 2 22.20 4.73 36.01
CA THR A 2 23.00 3.52 35.81
C THR A 2 22.03 2.40 35.45
N ARG A 3 22.46 1.55 34.51
CA ARG A 3 21.94 0.22 34.21
C ARG A 3 21.72 -0.59 35.51
N ALA A 4 20.48 -0.90 35.88
CA ALA A 4 20.14 -1.96 36.84
C ALA A 4 18.61 -2.19 36.91
N SER A 5 18.04 -2.93 35.94
CA SER A 5 16.71 -3.54 36.12
C SER A 5 16.44 -4.74 35.20
N LEU A 6 17.26 -4.98 34.18
CA LEU A 6 17.13 -6.13 33.27
C LEU A 6 17.89 -7.40 33.70
N ALA A 7 18.63 -7.38 34.81
CA ALA A 7 19.42 -8.53 35.28
C ALA A 7 18.71 -9.40 36.33
N THR A 8 17.56 -8.97 36.88
CA THR A 8 16.93 -9.65 38.03
C THR A 8 15.91 -10.74 37.63
N CYS A 9 15.44 -10.77 36.38
CA CYS A 9 14.52 -11.83 35.91
C CYS A 9 15.23 -13.11 35.42
N HIS A 10 16.47 -13.02 34.92
CA HIS A 10 17.19 -14.20 34.43
C HIS A 10 17.83 -15.05 35.53
N LEU A 11 17.95 -14.54 36.76
CA LEU A 11 18.57 -15.28 37.87
C LEU A 11 17.57 -16.17 38.66
N TRP A 12 16.26 -15.97 38.48
CA TRP A 12 15.22 -16.82 39.10
C TRP A 12 14.93 -18.11 38.30
N LEU A 13 15.17 -18.10 36.99
CA LEU A 13 14.91 -19.26 36.12
C LEU A 13 16.00 -20.35 36.21
N LEU A 14 17.23 -20.02 36.63
CA LEU A 14 18.32 -20.99 36.76
C LEU A 14 18.43 -21.60 38.17
N THR A 15 17.89 -20.95 39.21
CA THR A 15 17.93 -21.46 40.59
C THR A 15 16.70 -22.29 40.96
N GLY A 16 15.53 -22.02 40.37
CA GLY A 16 14.30 -22.79 40.62
C GLY A 16 14.34 -24.24 40.11
N GLY A 17 15.02 -24.50 38.98
CA GLY A 17 15.09 -25.83 38.39
C GLY A 17 16.04 -26.80 39.09
N LEU A 18 17.06 -26.29 39.80
CA LEU A 18 18.03 -27.11 40.52
C LEU A 18 17.54 -27.51 41.92
N ALA A 19 16.71 -26.69 42.56
CA ALA A 19 16.14 -26.99 43.88
C ALA A 19 15.10 -28.13 43.83
N ALA A 20 14.31 -28.23 42.75
CA ALA A 20 13.30 -29.28 42.61
C ALA A 20 13.89 -30.70 42.46
N ARG A 21 15.09 -30.83 41.88
CA ARG A 21 15.77 -32.13 41.71
C ARG A 21 16.53 -32.62 42.95
N LEU A 22 16.80 -31.74 43.91
CA LEU A 22 17.51 -32.10 45.14
C LEU A 22 16.58 -32.55 46.29
N PHE A 23 15.26 -32.30 46.21
CA PHE A 23 14.33 -32.52 47.31
C PHE A 23 13.21 -33.55 47.07
N GLY A 24 13.24 -34.31 45.96
CA GLY A 24 12.43 -35.52 45.80
C GLY A 24 10.93 -35.36 46.08
N LEU A 25 10.27 -34.37 45.45
CA LEU A 25 8.82 -34.19 45.52
C LEU A 25 8.12 -34.77 44.27
N PRO A 26 6.84 -35.21 44.37
CA PRO A 26 6.20 -36.06 43.35
C PRO A 26 5.89 -35.32 42.02
N ASP A 27 6.02 -36.06 40.92
CA ASP A 27 5.85 -35.66 39.50
C ASP A 27 4.42 -35.23 39.09
N ALA A 28 3.81 -34.27 39.79
CA ALA A 28 2.48 -33.75 39.43
C ALA A 28 2.50 -32.38 38.71
N TRP A 29 3.68 -31.80 38.46
CA TRP A 29 3.84 -30.47 37.83
C TRP A 29 4.65 -30.51 36.53
N GLY A 30 4.91 -31.71 35.98
CA GLY A 30 5.72 -31.91 34.77
C GLY A 30 4.95 -31.85 33.44
N ALA A 31 3.61 -31.85 33.46
CA ALA A 31 2.79 -32.02 32.25
C ALA A 31 2.24 -30.69 31.64
N SER A 32 2.60 -29.51 32.17
CA SER A 32 2.04 -28.23 31.71
C SER A 32 3.04 -27.28 31.05
N LEU A 33 4.32 -27.66 30.91
CA LEU A 33 5.36 -26.79 30.34
C LEU A 33 5.99 -27.30 29.04
N THR A 34 5.70 -28.54 28.63
CA THR A 34 6.13 -29.08 27.34
C THR A 34 5.21 -28.70 26.19
N ASP A 35 4.00 -28.22 26.45
CA ASP A 35 3.02 -27.85 25.41
C ASP A 35 3.13 -26.38 24.94
N ARG A 36 4.18 -25.66 25.38
CA ARG A 36 4.39 -24.22 25.12
C ARG A 36 5.49 -23.90 24.09
N ALA A 37 5.86 -24.87 23.24
CA ALA A 37 6.87 -24.68 22.19
C ALA A 37 6.39 -25.00 20.76
N ALA A 38 5.09 -24.86 20.47
CA ALA A 38 4.59 -24.91 19.10
C ALA A 38 4.88 -23.57 18.38
N GLY A 39 6.11 -23.39 17.89
CA GLY A 39 6.47 -22.24 17.04
C GLY A 39 6.23 -22.52 15.56
N LEU A 40 6.00 -21.48 14.76
CA LEU A 40 6.00 -21.57 13.29
C LEU A 40 7.42 -21.29 12.76
N GLN A 41 7.92 -22.13 11.86
CA GLN A 41 9.20 -21.95 11.17
C GLN A 41 8.99 -21.60 9.70
N LEU A 42 9.76 -20.64 9.20
CA LEU A 42 9.82 -20.34 7.78
C LEU A 42 10.49 -21.49 7.03
N VAL A 43 9.73 -22.16 6.16
CA VAL A 43 10.20 -23.28 5.36
C VAL A 43 10.71 -22.81 4.01
N ARG A 44 10.00 -21.87 3.39
CA ARG A 44 10.34 -21.36 2.07
C ARG A 44 9.83 -19.95 1.85
N GLN A 45 10.56 -19.23 1.00
CA GLN A 45 10.19 -17.92 0.51
C GLN A 45 10.34 -17.89 -1.01
N TRP A 46 9.39 -17.26 -1.69
CA TRP A 46 9.45 -16.93 -3.10
C TRP A 46 9.47 -15.41 -3.23
N THR A 47 10.35 -14.92 -4.08
CA THR A 47 10.55 -13.51 -4.38
C THR A 47 10.64 -13.29 -5.89
N ALA A 48 10.86 -12.05 -6.30
CA ALA A 48 11.15 -11.71 -7.69
C ALA A 48 12.39 -12.43 -8.24
N LEU A 49 13.34 -12.83 -7.39
CA LEU A 49 14.48 -13.65 -7.80
C LEU A 49 14.09 -15.10 -8.14
N ASP A 50 12.94 -15.55 -7.65
CA ASP A 50 12.39 -16.90 -7.86
C ASP A 50 11.34 -16.92 -8.97
N GLY A 51 11.08 -15.78 -9.64
CA GLY A 51 10.15 -15.64 -10.75
C GLY A 51 8.80 -15.00 -10.42
N LEU A 52 8.58 -14.54 -9.18
CA LEU A 52 7.39 -13.71 -8.90
C LEU A 52 7.49 -12.35 -9.63
N PRO A 53 6.40 -11.83 -10.19
CA PRO A 53 6.43 -10.55 -10.91
C PRO A 53 6.57 -9.34 -9.98
N ASP A 54 6.08 -9.43 -8.73
CA ASP A 54 6.27 -8.43 -7.67
C ASP A 54 6.36 -9.14 -6.31
N ASN A 55 7.14 -8.56 -5.39
CA ASN A 55 7.25 -9.05 -4.01
C ASN A 55 6.08 -8.62 -3.12
N ARG A 56 5.13 -7.84 -3.63
CA ARG A 56 3.92 -7.40 -2.94
C ARG A 56 2.77 -8.34 -3.26
N VAL A 57 2.53 -9.28 -2.35
CA VAL A 57 1.46 -10.27 -2.48
C VAL A 57 0.25 -9.81 -1.68
N LYS A 58 -0.78 -9.33 -2.38
CA LYS A 58 -2.00 -8.73 -1.83
C LYS A 58 -3.11 -9.73 -1.56
N ALA A 59 -3.15 -10.83 -2.30
CA ALA A 59 -4.14 -11.88 -2.13
C ALA A 59 -3.49 -13.24 -2.32
N ILE A 60 -3.93 -14.24 -1.54
CA ILE A 60 -3.53 -15.64 -1.68
C ILE A 60 -4.79 -16.49 -1.60
N LEU A 61 -4.95 -17.38 -2.58
CA LEU A 61 -6.03 -18.35 -2.62
C LEU A 61 -5.44 -19.72 -2.94
N ARG A 62 -5.66 -20.73 -2.08
CA ARG A 62 -5.43 -22.13 -2.44
C ARG A 62 -6.73 -22.65 -3.05
N SER A 63 -6.72 -22.95 -4.34
CA SER A 63 -7.90 -23.48 -5.02
C SER A 63 -8.12 -24.96 -4.73
N SER A 64 -9.34 -25.44 -4.95
CA SER A 64 -9.77 -26.82 -4.71
C SER A 64 -8.98 -27.86 -5.52
N ASP A 65 -8.43 -27.45 -6.66
CA ASP A 65 -7.52 -28.25 -7.50
C ASP A 65 -6.10 -28.38 -6.94
N GLY A 66 -5.82 -27.77 -5.78
CA GLY A 66 -4.53 -27.82 -5.09
C GLY A 66 -3.53 -26.76 -5.54
N ARG A 67 -3.87 -25.91 -6.52
CA ARG A 67 -3.00 -24.82 -6.97
C ARG A 67 -3.08 -23.62 -6.02
N LEU A 68 -2.06 -22.78 -6.08
CA LEU A 68 -2.04 -21.52 -5.35
C LEU A 68 -2.14 -20.36 -6.33
N TRP A 69 -3.06 -19.45 -6.08
CA TRP A 69 -3.24 -18.21 -6.81
C TRP A 69 -2.79 -17.04 -5.97
N LEU A 70 -2.03 -16.13 -6.57
CA LEU A 70 -1.46 -14.96 -5.92
C LEU A 70 -1.86 -13.70 -6.67
N GLY A 71 -2.47 -12.76 -5.95
CA GLY A 71 -2.69 -11.41 -6.44
C GLY A 71 -1.48 -10.54 -6.10
N THR A 72 -0.87 -9.92 -7.10
CA THR A 72 0.27 -9.03 -6.91
C THR A 72 -0.01 -7.64 -7.49
N ARG A 73 0.90 -6.67 -7.29
CA ARG A 73 0.83 -5.37 -7.99
C ARG A 73 1.25 -5.42 -9.46
N ALA A 74 1.81 -6.53 -9.91
CA ALA A 74 2.36 -6.71 -11.26
C ALA A 74 1.75 -7.93 -11.99
N GLY A 75 0.53 -8.33 -11.61
CA GLY A 75 -0.22 -9.40 -12.27
C GLY A 75 -0.80 -10.44 -11.31
N LEU A 76 -1.55 -11.36 -11.91
CA LEU A 76 -2.05 -12.58 -11.26
C LEU A 76 -1.03 -13.70 -11.47
N VAL A 77 -0.75 -14.48 -10.44
CA VAL A 77 0.17 -15.62 -10.54
C VAL A 77 -0.58 -16.89 -10.17
N ARG A 78 -0.44 -17.93 -11.00
CA ARG A 78 -0.83 -19.29 -10.65
C ARG A 78 0.44 -20.08 -10.39
N MET A 79 0.51 -20.70 -9.22
CA MET A 79 1.62 -21.53 -8.79
C MET A 79 1.18 -22.99 -8.72
N ASP A 80 1.86 -23.82 -9.51
CA ASP A 80 1.76 -25.27 -9.46
C ASP A 80 3.10 -25.83 -8.98
N ALA A 81 3.13 -26.25 -7.71
CA ALA A 81 4.36 -26.62 -6.99
C ALA A 81 5.48 -25.56 -7.04
N ASN A 82 6.39 -25.67 -8.00
CA ASN A 82 7.52 -24.75 -8.20
C ASN A 82 7.41 -23.92 -9.48
N GLN A 83 6.41 -24.16 -10.31
CA GLN A 83 6.20 -23.44 -11.54
C GLN A 83 5.28 -22.26 -11.28
N LEU A 84 5.68 -21.08 -11.76
CA LEU A 84 4.91 -19.85 -11.69
C LEU A 84 4.44 -19.46 -13.09
N ASP A 85 3.13 -19.48 -13.30
CA ASP A 85 2.50 -18.91 -14.48
C ASP A 85 2.05 -17.49 -14.15
N VAL A 86 2.60 -16.50 -14.85
CA VAL A 86 2.29 -15.09 -14.61
C VAL A 86 1.33 -14.58 -15.68
N PHE A 87 0.20 -14.04 -15.26
CA PHE A 87 -0.81 -13.42 -16.11
C PHE A 87 -0.78 -11.90 -15.93
N THR A 88 -0.66 -11.21 -17.05
CA THR A 88 -0.61 -9.75 -17.16
C THR A 88 -1.56 -9.28 -18.25
N PRO A 89 -1.96 -8.00 -18.28
CA PRO A 89 -2.74 -7.47 -19.39
C PRO A 89 -2.10 -7.66 -20.78
N THR A 90 -0.77 -7.90 -20.84
CA THR A 90 -0.05 -8.13 -22.09
C THR A 90 -0.20 -9.54 -22.65
N ASN A 91 -0.33 -10.57 -21.80
CA ASN A 91 -0.52 -11.96 -22.23
C ASN A 91 -1.94 -12.49 -21.99
N THR A 92 -2.74 -11.75 -21.22
CA THR A 92 -4.12 -12.04 -20.84
C THR A 92 -4.94 -10.74 -20.95
N PRO A 93 -5.40 -10.37 -22.16
CA PRO A 93 -6.09 -9.09 -22.39
C PRO A 93 -7.37 -8.89 -21.55
N GLU A 94 -8.00 -9.99 -21.11
CA GLU A 94 -9.17 -10.00 -20.24
C GLU A 94 -8.85 -9.50 -18.83
N LEU A 95 -7.59 -9.58 -18.38
CA LEU A 95 -7.15 -9.04 -17.10
C LEU A 95 -7.01 -7.49 -17.22
N PRO A 96 -7.89 -6.70 -16.60
CA PRO A 96 -7.99 -5.26 -16.89
C PRO A 96 -6.91 -4.41 -16.20
N SER A 97 -6.19 -4.99 -15.23
CA SER A 97 -5.21 -4.31 -14.38
C SER A 97 -4.12 -5.27 -13.91
N LEU A 98 -2.91 -4.73 -13.71
CA LEU A 98 -1.81 -5.46 -13.06
C LEU A 98 -2.02 -5.59 -11.54
N ASP A 99 -2.76 -4.68 -10.91
CA ASP A 99 -3.01 -4.71 -9.46
C ASP A 99 -4.19 -5.64 -9.16
N VAL A 100 -3.88 -6.85 -8.70
CA VAL A 100 -4.86 -7.87 -8.29
C VAL A 100 -4.95 -7.86 -6.77
N GLN A 101 -6.14 -7.57 -6.26
CA GLN A 101 -6.35 -7.23 -4.85
C GLN A 101 -7.11 -8.29 -4.06
N ILE A 102 -7.97 -9.05 -4.73
CA ILE A 102 -8.87 -10.02 -4.10
C ILE A 102 -8.84 -11.30 -4.93
N LEU A 103 -8.82 -12.45 -4.27
CA LEU A 103 -8.93 -13.77 -4.90
C LEU A 103 -9.92 -14.63 -4.13
N VAL A 104 -10.90 -15.20 -4.84
CA VAL A 104 -11.83 -16.19 -4.28
C VAL A 104 -12.09 -17.31 -5.27
N GLU A 105 -12.48 -18.47 -4.77
CA GLU A 105 -13.00 -19.57 -5.57
C GLU A 105 -14.50 -19.71 -5.31
N ASP A 106 -15.30 -19.87 -6.36
CA ASP A 106 -16.72 -20.16 -6.21
C ASP A 106 -17.01 -21.66 -6.05
N ALA A 107 -18.26 -22.00 -5.73
CA ALA A 107 -18.69 -23.39 -5.55
C ALA A 107 -18.56 -24.25 -6.83
N ALA A 108 -18.40 -23.63 -8.01
CA ALA A 108 -18.18 -24.30 -9.29
C ALA A 108 -16.68 -24.47 -9.63
N GLY A 109 -15.78 -24.06 -8.72
CA GLY A 109 -14.33 -24.13 -8.90
C GLY A 109 -13.76 -23.05 -9.82
N ALA A 110 -14.54 -22.01 -10.14
CA ALA A 110 -14.00 -20.86 -10.87
C ALA A 110 -13.24 -19.94 -9.91
N VAL A 111 -12.08 -19.47 -10.38
CA VAL A 111 -11.26 -18.51 -9.65
C VAL A 111 -11.60 -17.11 -10.10
N TRP A 112 -11.97 -16.26 -9.15
CA TRP A 112 -12.33 -14.88 -9.38
C TRP A 112 -11.25 -13.96 -8.82
N ALA A 113 -10.75 -13.05 -9.66
CA ALA A 113 -9.76 -12.05 -9.27
C ALA A 113 -10.34 -10.65 -9.35
N GLY A 114 -10.36 -9.95 -8.22
CA GLY A 114 -10.77 -8.56 -8.12
C GLY A 114 -9.62 -7.60 -8.41
N THR A 115 -9.88 -6.61 -9.25
CA THR A 115 -8.94 -5.54 -9.59
C THR A 115 -9.58 -4.16 -9.42
N PRO A 116 -8.82 -3.05 -9.40
CA PRO A 116 -9.39 -1.69 -9.42
C PRO A 116 -10.24 -1.34 -10.65
N ARG A 117 -10.31 -2.23 -11.65
CA ARG A 117 -11.00 -2.00 -12.92
C ARG A 117 -12.05 -3.08 -13.22
N GLY A 118 -12.54 -3.75 -12.17
CA GLY A 118 -13.51 -4.84 -12.29
C GLY A 118 -12.95 -6.21 -11.93
N VAL A 119 -13.72 -7.25 -12.22
CA VAL A 119 -13.47 -8.63 -11.83
C VAL A 119 -13.13 -9.46 -13.07
N VAL A 120 -12.17 -10.37 -12.94
CA VAL A 120 -11.90 -11.38 -13.96
C VAL A 120 -12.19 -12.78 -13.38
N ARG A 121 -12.76 -13.67 -14.19
CA ARG A 121 -13.00 -15.06 -13.86
C ARG A 121 -12.08 -15.96 -14.70
N TRP A 122 -11.47 -16.93 -14.06
CA TRP A 122 -10.83 -18.07 -14.69
C TRP A 122 -11.66 -19.33 -14.48
N GLN A 123 -12.13 -19.94 -15.57
CA GLN A 123 -12.84 -21.22 -15.52
C GLN A 123 -12.63 -22.00 -16.81
N ASN A 124 -12.32 -23.30 -16.71
CA ASN A 124 -12.17 -24.19 -17.88
C ASN A 124 -11.23 -23.63 -18.96
N ASP A 125 -10.05 -23.15 -18.53
CA ASP A 125 -9.03 -22.52 -19.37
C ASP A 125 -9.50 -21.28 -20.16
N ARG A 126 -10.54 -20.61 -19.68
CA ARG A 126 -11.06 -19.37 -20.26
C ARG A 126 -11.06 -18.25 -19.23
N TRP A 127 -10.78 -17.05 -19.74
CA TRP A 127 -10.89 -15.80 -19.01
C TRP A 127 -12.18 -15.08 -19.41
N ASP A 128 -12.94 -14.64 -18.42
CA ASP A 128 -14.07 -13.73 -18.61
C ASP A 128 -13.83 -12.45 -17.81
N ARG A 129 -14.14 -11.30 -18.40
CA ARG A 129 -14.03 -9.99 -17.74
C ARG A 129 -15.41 -9.44 -17.44
N PHE A 130 -15.55 -8.86 -16.25
CA PHE A 130 -16.74 -8.15 -15.81
C PHE A 130 -16.35 -6.78 -15.23
N ASP A 131 -16.97 -5.73 -15.75
CA ASP A 131 -16.81 -4.34 -15.32
C ASP A 131 -18.17 -3.63 -15.25
N GLU A 132 -18.18 -2.30 -15.18
CA GLU A 132 -19.41 -1.51 -15.11
C GLU A 132 -20.32 -1.72 -16.32
N GLU A 133 -19.75 -1.92 -17.52
CA GLU A 133 -20.51 -2.22 -18.73
C GLU A 133 -21.18 -3.60 -18.66
N SER A 134 -20.60 -4.51 -17.88
CA SER A 134 -21.15 -5.84 -17.62
C SER A 134 -22.26 -5.85 -16.57
N GLY A 135 -22.44 -4.74 -15.84
CA GLY A 135 -23.47 -4.59 -14.80
C GLY A 135 -22.94 -4.43 -13.37
N LEU A 136 -21.63 -4.40 -13.15
CA LEU A 136 -21.08 -4.03 -11.84
C LEU A 136 -21.44 -2.56 -11.50
N PRO A 137 -21.79 -2.24 -10.25
CA PRO A 137 -22.16 -0.89 -9.87
C PRO A 137 -20.96 0.07 -9.83
N HIS A 138 -19.74 -0.45 -9.67
CA HIS A 138 -18.51 0.34 -9.72
C HIS A 138 -17.27 -0.56 -9.95
N GLY A 139 -16.24 -0.05 -10.64
CA GLY A 139 -15.00 -0.78 -10.92
C GLY A 139 -14.05 -0.95 -9.72
N LEU A 140 -14.15 -0.06 -8.73
CA LEU A 140 -13.45 -0.21 -7.43
C LEU A 140 -14.20 -1.19 -6.52
N LEU A 141 -13.55 -2.34 -6.29
CA LEU A 141 -14.04 -3.44 -5.46
C LEU A 141 -13.41 -3.36 -4.06
N PHE A 142 -14.17 -3.71 -3.03
CA PHE A 142 -13.66 -3.84 -1.66
C PHE A 142 -13.65 -5.27 -1.16
N CYS A 143 -14.66 -6.07 -1.54
CA CYS A 143 -14.77 -7.45 -1.10
C CYS A 143 -15.52 -8.30 -2.12
N ILE A 144 -15.23 -9.61 -2.12
CA ILE A 144 -15.96 -10.61 -2.89
C ILE A 144 -16.29 -11.78 -1.95
N LEU A 145 -17.54 -12.23 -1.99
CA LEU A 145 -18.04 -13.37 -1.23
C LEU A 145 -18.64 -14.40 -2.20
N PRO A 146 -18.08 -15.62 -2.29
CA PRO A 146 -18.71 -16.71 -3.03
C PRO A 146 -20.12 -16.98 -2.51
N ASP A 147 -21.08 -17.14 -3.43
CA ASP A 147 -22.46 -17.53 -3.09
C ASP A 147 -22.54 -19.07 -3.09
N THR A 148 -23.12 -19.65 -2.04
CA THR A 148 -23.35 -21.08 -1.90
C THR A 148 -24.25 -21.66 -3.00
N ARG A 149 -24.94 -20.81 -3.76
CA ARG A 149 -25.82 -21.18 -4.89
C ARG A 149 -25.17 -20.97 -6.26
N SER A 150 -23.85 -21.16 -6.37
CA SER A 150 -23.10 -21.05 -7.62
C SER A 150 -23.11 -19.63 -8.23
N GLY A 151 -22.87 -18.63 -7.39
CA GLY A 151 -22.75 -17.22 -7.79
C GLY A 151 -21.65 -16.49 -7.01
N LEU A 152 -21.65 -15.17 -7.07
CA LEU A 152 -20.83 -14.34 -6.19
C LEU A 152 -21.54 -13.05 -5.78
N TRP A 153 -21.21 -12.57 -4.59
CA TRP A 153 -21.52 -11.24 -4.13
C TRP A 153 -20.26 -10.38 -4.20
N VAL A 154 -20.41 -9.14 -4.66
CA VAL A 154 -19.33 -8.18 -4.82
C VAL A 154 -19.69 -6.88 -4.14
N GLY A 155 -18.91 -6.51 -3.12
CA GLY A 155 -18.99 -5.20 -2.50
C GLY A 155 -18.10 -4.22 -3.27
N THR A 156 -18.70 -3.13 -3.74
CA THR A 156 -18.00 -2.08 -4.49
C THR A 156 -18.12 -0.73 -3.80
N PHE A 157 -17.40 0.27 -4.33
CA PHE A 157 -17.56 1.65 -3.92
C PHE A 157 -18.97 2.23 -4.24
N GLY A 158 -19.65 1.70 -5.25
CA GLY A 158 -20.95 2.22 -5.73
C GLY A 158 -22.16 1.34 -5.41
N GLY A 159 -21.99 0.25 -4.66
CA GLY A 159 -23.08 -0.63 -4.25
C GLY A 159 -22.66 -2.09 -4.10
N LEU A 160 -23.66 -2.94 -3.88
CA LEU A 160 -23.54 -4.40 -3.84
C LEU A 160 -23.96 -4.98 -5.19
N ALA A 161 -23.22 -5.95 -5.71
CA ALA A 161 -23.59 -6.71 -6.90
C ALA A 161 -23.72 -8.20 -6.57
N GLN A 162 -24.70 -8.86 -7.17
CA GLN A 162 -24.84 -10.31 -7.18
C GLN A 162 -24.64 -10.81 -8.60
N TYR A 163 -23.78 -11.79 -8.79
CA TYR A 163 -23.66 -12.56 -10.01
C TYR A 163 -24.32 -13.92 -9.81
N HIS A 164 -25.28 -14.25 -10.66
CA HIS A 164 -25.94 -15.53 -10.66
C HIS A 164 -26.38 -15.88 -12.09
N ASP A 165 -26.22 -17.14 -12.48
CA ASP A 165 -26.62 -17.65 -13.81
C ASP A 165 -26.15 -16.78 -14.99
N GLY A 166 -24.92 -16.25 -14.94
CA GLY A 166 -24.37 -15.43 -16.02
C GLY A 166 -24.74 -13.95 -15.99
N HIS A 167 -25.57 -13.51 -15.05
CA HIS A 167 -26.11 -12.15 -15.00
C HIS A 167 -25.73 -11.42 -13.72
N TRP A 168 -25.53 -10.11 -13.84
CA TRP A 168 -25.32 -9.21 -12.71
C TRP A 168 -26.63 -8.56 -12.29
N ARG A 169 -26.89 -8.57 -10.98
CA ARG A 169 -27.93 -7.80 -10.31
C ARG A 169 -27.29 -6.85 -9.31
N SER A 170 -27.55 -5.56 -9.47
CA SER A 170 -26.93 -4.52 -8.64
C SER A 170 -27.93 -3.90 -7.68
N PHE A 171 -27.45 -3.61 -6.47
CA PHE A 171 -28.17 -2.97 -5.38
C PHE A 171 -27.43 -1.67 -5.02
N THR A 172 -28.04 -0.56 -5.42
CA THR A 172 -27.52 0.82 -5.24
C THR A 172 -28.48 1.64 -4.38
N ASP A 173 -28.28 2.95 -4.32
CA ASP A 173 -29.20 3.89 -3.65
C ASP A 173 -30.67 3.60 -4.04
N GLY A 174 -31.53 3.53 -3.02
CA GLY A 174 -32.96 3.22 -3.17
C GLY A 174 -33.30 1.72 -3.19
N SER A 175 -32.33 0.82 -3.18
CA SER A 175 -32.57 -0.64 -3.16
C SER A 175 -32.87 -1.20 -1.76
N GLY A 176 -32.82 -0.37 -0.71
CA GLY A 176 -32.86 -0.78 0.70
C GLY A 176 -31.49 -0.91 1.36
N LEU A 177 -30.41 -0.77 0.58
CA LEU A 177 -29.05 -0.61 1.08
C LEU A 177 -28.90 0.79 1.69
N ASN A 178 -28.47 0.87 2.95
CA ASN A 178 -28.37 2.13 3.71
C ASN A 178 -27.14 2.96 3.32
N ASP A 179 -26.12 2.34 2.74
CA ASP A 179 -24.90 2.98 2.25
C ASP A 179 -24.30 2.15 1.11
N VAL A 180 -24.02 2.80 -0.02
CA VAL A 180 -23.49 2.17 -1.23
C VAL A 180 -22.04 1.72 -1.11
N HIS A 181 -21.28 2.23 -0.12
CA HIS A 181 -19.87 1.86 0.07
C HIS A 181 -19.76 0.54 0.83
N VAL A 182 -19.83 -0.58 0.13
CA VAL A 182 -19.84 -1.92 0.73
C VAL A 182 -18.42 -2.40 0.96
N THR A 183 -18.00 -2.46 2.22
CA THR A 183 -16.62 -2.76 2.63
C THR A 183 -16.40 -4.20 3.05
N ALA A 184 -17.42 -4.85 3.59
CA ALA A 184 -17.31 -6.21 4.10
C ALA A 184 -18.56 -7.02 3.77
N LEU A 185 -18.35 -8.28 3.41
CA LEU A 185 -19.40 -9.25 3.14
C LEU A 185 -19.06 -10.58 3.81
N THR A 186 -20.04 -11.19 4.46
CA THR A 186 -19.92 -12.56 4.96
C THR A 186 -21.29 -13.23 5.00
N GLU A 187 -21.34 -14.54 4.81
CA GLU A 187 -22.57 -15.32 4.99
C GLU A 187 -22.71 -15.71 6.46
N GLY A 188 -23.87 -15.41 7.04
CA GLY A 188 -24.24 -15.82 8.38
C GLY A 188 -24.65 -17.30 8.47
N PRO A 189 -24.65 -17.90 9.67
CA PRO A 189 -25.12 -19.27 9.88
C PRO A 189 -26.59 -19.50 9.49
N ASP A 190 -27.38 -18.42 9.43
CA ASP A 190 -28.77 -18.38 9.00
C ASP A 190 -28.93 -18.26 7.47
N GLY A 191 -27.82 -18.24 6.72
CA GLY A 191 -27.81 -18.05 5.27
C GLY A 191 -28.09 -16.62 4.84
N GLN A 192 -28.17 -15.67 5.77
CA GLN A 192 -28.30 -14.24 5.46
C GLN A 192 -26.93 -13.65 5.15
N ILE A 193 -26.86 -12.74 4.19
CA ILE A 193 -25.63 -12.03 3.87
C ILE A 193 -25.50 -10.83 4.78
N TRP A 194 -24.45 -10.80 5.59
CA TRP A 194 -24.11 -9.66 6.43
C TRP A 194 -23.25 -8.68 5.63
N ILE A 195 -23.67 -7.42 5.64
CA ILE A 195 -23.12 -6.34 4.82
C ILE A 195 -22.60 -5.25 5.76
N GLY A 196 -21.29 -5.05 5.72
CA GLY A 196 -20.61 -3.93 6.35
C GLY A 196 -20.42 -2.81 5.34
N THR A 197 -20.66 -1.57 5.77
CA THR A 197 -20.50 -0.37 4.95
C THR A 197 -19.66 0.67 5.67
N TYR A 198 -19.46 1.85 5.08
CA TYR A 198 -18.80 2.98 5.74
C TYR A 198 -19.59 3.54 6.94
N ARG A 199 -20.89 3.23 7.03
CA ARG A 199 -21.79 3.87 7.99
C ARG A 199 -22.73 2.91 8.72
N SER A 200 -22.86 1.67 8.26
CA SER A 200 -23.90 0.78 8.76
C SER A 200 -23.53 -0.69 8.64
N LEU A 201 -24.29 -1.50 9.37
CA LEU A 201 -24.28 -2.95 9.31
C LEU A 201 -25.70 -3.42 8.96
N GLN A 202 -25.85 -4.19 7.88
CA GLN A 202 -27.14 -4.70 7.42
C GLN A 202 -27.07 -6.20 7.18
N ARG A 203 -28.25 -6.83 7.16
CA ARG A 203 -28.46 -8.20 6.71
C ARG A 203 -29.33 -8.18 5.47
N LEU A 204 -28.98 -9.03 4.51
CA LEU A 204 -29.72 -9.26 3.28
C LEU A 204 -30.21 -10.70 3.27
N ASP A 205 -31.51 -10.89 3.08
CA ASP A 205 -32.05 -12.18 2.66
C ASP A 205 -31.76 -12.34 1.15
N PRO A 206 -30.88 -13.28 0.75
CA PRO A 206 -30.50 -13.43 -0.66
C PRO A 206 -31.64 -13.95 -1.54
N VAL A 207 -32.72 -14.49 -0.96
CA VAL A 207 -33.89 -15.00 -1.69
C VAL A 207 -34.94 -13.92 -1.86
N ALA A 208 -35.32 -13.30 -0.74
CA ALA A 208 -36.35 -12.25 -0.73
C ALA A 208 -35.82 -10.90 -1.23
N ALA A 209 -34.48 -10.73 -1.29
CA ALA A 209 -33.81 -9.48 -1.59
C ALA A 209 -34.22 -8.33 -0.65
N THR A 210 -34.45 -8.65 0.62
CA THR A 210 -34.88 -7.71 1.65
C THR A 210 -33.73 -7.36 2.59
N PHE A 211 -33.52 -6.07 2.81
CA PHE A 211 -32.49 -5.54 3.70
C PHE A 211 -33.06 -5.25 5.10
N THR A 212 -32.35 -5.66 6.13
CA THR A 212 -32.68 -5.39 7.53
C THR A 212 -31.48 -4.81 8.24
N GLU A 213 -31.64 -3.66 8.89
CA GLU A 213 -30.55 -3.04 9.66
C GLU A 213 -30.20 -3.86 10.91
N VAL A 214 -28.91 -3.95 11.20
CA VAL A 214 -28.39 -4.51 12.44
C VAL A 214 -27.82 -3.37 13.28
N ALA A 215 -28.35 -3.22 14.49
CA ALA A 215 -27.85 -2.23 15.43
C ALA A 215 -26.33 -2.39 15.64
N MET A 216 -25.59 -1.31 15.40
CA MET A 216 -24.16 -1.22 15.66
C MET A 216 -23.86 -1.19 17.17
N PRO A 217 -22.63 -1.53 17.59
CA PRO A 217 -22.23 -1.38 18.98
C PRO A 217 -22.31 0.09 19.45
N PRO A 218 -22.63 0.32 20.74
CA PRO A 218 -22.73 1.66 21.28
C PRO A 218 -21.42 2.46 21.14
N GLY A 219 -21.50 3.70 20.69
CA GLY A 219 -20.37 4.61 20.53
C GLY A 219 -19.56 4.42 19.24
N VAL A 220 -19.95 3.49 18.36
CA VAL A 220 -19.39 3.32 17.01
C VAL A 220 -20.49 3.29 15.94
N GLU A 221 -21.62 3.94 16.22
CA GLU A 221 -22.67 4.18 15.25
C GLU A 221 -22.14 5.04 14.10
N ASN A 222 -22.62 4.80 12.87
CA ASN A 222 -22.21 5.54 11.68
C ASN A 222 -20.68 5.47 11.40
N GLN A 223 -20.04 4.38 11.81
CA GLN A 223 -18.63 4.10 11.56
C GLN A 223 -18.45 2.96 10.57
N MET A 224 -17.28 2.96 9.93
CA MET A 224 -16.92 1.99 8.91
C MET A 224 -16.68 0.60 9.51
N VAL A 225 -17.38 -0.39 8.95
CA VAL A 225 -17.17 -1.81 9.25
C VAL A 225 -16.11 -2.35 8.30
N HIS A 226 -14.94 -2.72 8.80
CA HIS A 226 -13.83 -3.25 8.01
C HIS A 226 -13.99 -4.72 7.68
N ALA A 227 -14.49 -5.50 8.64
CA ALA A 227 -14.61 -6.95 8.52
C ALA A 227 -15.75 -7.45 9.40
N ILE A 228 -16.37 -8.54 8.94
CA ILE A 228 -17.42 -9.27 9.66
C ILE A 228 -17.02 -10.74 9.62
N HIS A 229 -17.13 -11.41 10.75
CA HIS A 229 -16.83 -12.83 10.87
C HIS A 229 -17.80 -13.51 11.82
N PHE A 230 -17.98 -14.82 11.66
CA PHE A 230 -18.80 -15.63 12.55
C PHE A 230 -17.92 -16.62 13.30
N GLY A 231 -18.05 -16.62 14.63
CA GLY A 231 -17.44 -17.62 15.49
C GLY A 231 -18.05 -19.00 15.28
N ALA A 232 -17.41 -20.02 15.86
CA ALA A 232 -17.86 -21.42 15.75
C ALA A 232 -19.28 -21.66 16.31
N LEU A 233 -19.78 -20.78 17.17
CA LEU A 233 -21.15 -20.86 17.72
C LEU A 233 -22.16 -20.02 16.92
N GLY A 234 -21.73 -19.42 15.81
CA GLY A 234 -22.57 -18.55 14.98
C GLY A 234 -22.74 -17.13 15.52
N ASP A 235 -21.92 -16.73 16.49
CA ASP A 235 -21.83 -15.41 17.06
C ASP A 235 -21.06 -14.44 16.12
N PRO A 236 -21.58 -13.23 15.83
CA PRO A 236 -20.91 -12.30 14.94
C PRO A 236 -19.82 -11.50 15.66
N TRP A 237 -18.70 -11.36 14.98
CA TRP A 237 -17.55 -10.52 15.31
C TRP A 237 -17.41 -9.45 14.23
N ILE A 238 -17.22 -8.21 14.64
CA ILE A 238 -17.02 -7.10 13.71
C ILE A 238 -15.82 -6.25 14.09
N LEU A 239 -15.16 -5.73 13.06
CA LEU A 239 -14.06 -4.80 13.18
C LEU A 239 -14.53 -3.43 12.71
N VAL A 240 -14.49 -2.42 13.59
CA VAL A 240 -15.11 -1.11 13.33
C VAL A 240 -14.13 0.03 13.59
N SER A 241 -14.08 0.98 12.65
CA SER A 241 -13.28 2.20 12.80
C SER A 241 -13.79 3.07 13.95
N VAL A 242 -12.87 3.73 14.66
CA VAL A 242 -13.19 4.76 15.64
C VAL A 242 -12.48 6.04 15.23
N ARG A 243 -13.18 6.86 14.41
CA ARG A 243 -12.61 8.08 13.81
C ARG A 243 -11.98 9.02 14.85
N GLU A 244 -12.61 9.18 16.01
CA GLU A 244 -12.16 10.07 17.08
C GLU A 244 -10.76 9.70 17.61
N ARG A 245 -10.43 8.41 17.61
CA ARG A 245 -9.17 7.87 18.12
C ARG A 245 -8.21 7.47 16.99
N GLY A 246 -8.68 7.39 15.74
CA GLY A 246 -7.91 6.85 14.62
C GLY A 246 -7.55 5.37 14.81
N THR A 247 -8.31 4.64 15.62
CA THR A 247 -8.09 3.23 15.95
C THR A 247 -9.22 2.38 15.43
N THR A 248 -8.99 1.07 15.37
CA THR A 248 -10.04 0.10 15.03
C THR A 248 -10.35 -0.76 16.26
N ASP A 249 -11.63 -0.92 16.59
CA ASP A 249 -12.10 -1.69 17.74
C ASP A 249 -12.73 -3.02 17.27
N LEU A 250 -12.40 -4.10 17.99
CA LEU A 250 -12.98 -5.42 17.79
C LEU A 250 -14.18 -5.60 18.72
N TRP A 251 -15.31 -6.01 18.16
CA TRP A 251 -16.55 -6.25 18.87
C TRP A 251 -17.05 -7.66 18.62
N HIS A 252 -17.59 -8.28 19.67
CA HIS A 252 -18.21 -9.58 19.63
C HIS A 252 -19.64 -9.46 20.17
N ARG A 253 -20.61 -10.04 19.45
CA ARG A 253 -22.00 -10.07 19.90
C ARG A 253 -22.33 -11.39 20.57
N SER A 254 -22.61 -11.35 21.87
CA SER A 254 -22.99 -12.52 22.66
C SER A 254 -24.30 -12.26 23.39
N ALA A 255 -25.22 -13.22 23.38
CA ALA A 255 -26.55 -13.11 23.99
C ALA A 255 -27.35 -11.86 23.52
N GLY A 256 -27.14 -11.42 22.28
CA GLY A 256 -27.84 -10.28 21.68
C GLY A 256 -27.17 -8.93 21.91
N GLU A 257 -26.20 -8.84 22.81
CA GLU A 257 -25.49 -7.60 23.17
C GLU A 257 -24.08 -7.55 22.57
N TRP A 258 -23.64 -6.35 22.18
CA TRP A 258 -22.28 -6.11 21.73
C TRP A 258 -21.35 -5.88 22.91
N ARG A 259 -20.21 -6.59 22.91
CA ARG A 259 -19.13 -6.39 23.88
C ARG A 259 -17.84 -6.07 23.14
N ARG A 260 -17.19 -5.00 23.57
CA ARG A 260 -15.86 -4.63 23.06
C ARG A 260 -14.84 -5.62 23.61
N VAL A 261 -13.99 -6.13 22.73
CA VAL A 261 -12.91 -7.03 23.10
C VAL A 261 -11.68 -6.19 23.42
N GLU A 262 -11.24 -6.22 24.67
CA GLU A 262 -9.99 -5.57 25.07
C GLU A 262 -8.82 -6.33 24.47
N THR A 263 -8.12 -5.72 23.53
CA THR A 263 -6.89 -6.26 22.98
C THR A 263 -5.69 -5.59 23.63
N SER A 264 -4.63 -6.36 23.89
CA SER A 264 -3.39 -5.90 24.53
C SER A 264 -2.71 -4.72 23.80
N HIS A 265 -3.01 -4.54 22.51
CA HIS A 265 -2.60 -3.40 21.70
C HIS A 265 -3.78 -2.95 20.82
N ALA A 266 -3.95 -1.64 20.64
CA ALA A 266 -4.90 -1.09 19.67
C ALA A 266 -4.61 -1.65 18.27
N VAL A 267 -5.64 -2.00 17.52
CA VAL A 267 -5.51 -2.36 16.10
C VAL A 267 -5.21 -1.04 15.36
N VAL A 268 -3.96 -0.84 14.96
CA VAL A 268 -3.50 0.39 14.31
C VAL A 268 -3.43 0.17 12.80
N GLY A 269 -4.25 0.92 12.05
CA GLY A 269 -4.35 0.82 10.59
C GLY A 269 -5.28 -0.29 10.11
N ASP A 270 -5.29 -0.53 8.79
CA ASP A 270 -5.96 -1.66 8.10
C ASP A 270 -5.34 -3.01 8.49
N GLN A 271 -5.10 -3.25 9.78
CA GLN A 271 -4.62 -4.51 10.30
C GLN A 271 -5.73 -5.54 10.17
N MET A 272 -5.62 -6.27 9.08
CA MET A 272 -6.56 -7.25 8.58
C MET A 272 -6.75 -8.36 9.62
N LEU A 273 -7.98 -8.49 10.10
CA LEU A 273 -8.46 -9.77 10.63
C LEU A 273 -8.53 -10.72 9.44
N LEU A 274 -7.53 -11.58 9.34
CA LEU A 274 -7.44 -12.54 8.26
C LEU A 274 -8.15 -13.81 8.74
N PRO A 275 -9.31 -14.18 8.15
CA PRO A 275 -9.88 -15.47 8.43
C PRO A 275 -8.89 -16.53 7.95
N ALA A 276 -8.37 -17.36 8.85
CA ALA A 276 -7.92 -18.68 8.40
C ALA A 276 -9.15 -19.49 8.06
N SER A 277 -8.98 -20.38 7.08
CA SER A 277 -10.03 -21.24 6.56
C SER A 277 -10.93 -21.79 7.67
N SER A 278 -12.22 -21.77 7.39
CA SER A 278 -13.40 -22.06 8.21
C SER A 278 -13.41 -23.37 9.03
N GLN A 279 -12.37 -24.20 9.01
CA GLN A 279 -12.40 -25.52 9.65
C GLN A 279 -12.22 -25.47 11.17
N THR A 280 -11.60 -24.43 11.73
CA THR A 280 -11.32 -24.34 13.19
C THR A 280 -11.98 -23.16 13.90
N GLY A 281 -12.60 -22.23 13.17
CA GLY A 281 -13.10 -20.97 13.73
C GLY A 281 -11.99 -20.10 14.32
N THR A 282 -10.74 -20.30 13.88
CA THR A 282 -9.58 -19.52 14.29
C THR A 282 -9.44 -18.30 13.39
N PHE A 283 -9.37 -17.10 13.98
CA PHE A 283 -8.98 -15.90 13.25
C PHE A 283 -7.55 -15.51 13.59
N TRP A 284 -6.81 -15.06 12.58
CA TRP A 284 -5.45 -14.58 12.79
C TRP A 284 -5.45 -13.07 12.96
N LYS A 285 -4.81 -12.62 14.03
CA LYS A 285 -4.53 -11.22 14.29
C LYS A 285 -3.03 -10.97 14.19
N LEU A 286 -2.65 -9.88 13.54
CA LEU A 286 -1.28 -9.39 13.56
C LEU A 286 -1.07 -8.56 14.85
N SER A 287 -0.06 -8.91 15.65
CA SER A 287 0.25 -8.24 16.92
C SER A 287 1.59 -7.50 16.84
N ALA A 288 1.54 -6.16 16.92
CA ALA A 288 2.70 -5.28 16.76
C ALA A 288 3.87 -5.69 17.67
N GLY A 289 4.97 -6.14 17.06
CA GLY A 289 6.20 -6.52 17.77
C GLY A 289 6.27 -7.96 18.30
N TRP A 290 5.19 -8.75 18.19
CA TRP A 290 5.12 -10.11 18.74
C TRP A 290 4.81 -11.18 17.69
N GLY A 291 4.31 -10.82 16.51
CA GLY A 291 4.06 -11.77 15.41
C GLY A 291 2.58 -12.06 15.21
N LEU A 292 2.24 -13.32 14.93
CA LEU A 292 0.88 -13.76 14.57
C LEU A 292 0.16 -14.36 15.79
N GLU A 293 -1.02 -13.84 16.11
CA GLU A 293 -1.91 -14.37 17.16
C GLU A 293 -3.06 -15.16 16.54
N ALA A 294 -3.19 -16.42 16.95
CA ALA A 294 -4.38 -17.22 16.67
C ALA A 294 -5.43 -16.93 17.75
N TRP A 295 -6.63 -16.52 17.36
CA TRP A 295 -7.73 -16.32 18.28
C TRP A 295 -8.83 -17.32 17.99
N THR A 296 -9.36 -17.93 19.05
CA THR A 296 -10.50 -18.85 18.99
C THR A 296 -11.57 -18.40 19.98
N ALA A 297 -12.76 -19.00 19.93
CA ALA A 297 -13.85 -18.73 20.88
C ALA A 297 -13.45 -18.93 22.36
N GLY A 298 -12.37 -19.69 22.64
CA GLY A 298 -11.83 -19.94 23.98
C GLY A 298 -10.72 -18.99 24.44
N GLY A 299 -10.29 -18.04 23.61
CA GLY A 299 -9.21 -17.09 23.90
C GLY A 299 -8.12 -17.01 22.82
N SER A 300 -7.09 -16.21 23.08
CA SER A 300 -5.95 -15.98 22.18
C SER A 300 -4.77 -16.90 22.52
N ASN A 301 -4.29 -17.63 21.52
CA ASN A 301 -3.01 -18.33 21.57
C ASN A 301 -1.98 -17.59 20.73
N HIS A 302 -0.91 -17.14 21.39
CA HIS A 302 0.19 -16.48 20.73
C HIS A 302 1.14 -17.49 20.10
N LEU A 303 1.37 -17.41 18.79
CA LEU A 303 2.31 -18.28 18.09
C LEU A 303 3.58 -17.52 17.72
N MET A 304 4.72 -17.98 18.28
CA MET A 304 6.01 -17.41 17.93
C MET A 304 6.46 -17.89 16.54
N THR A 305 6.70 -16.95 15.65
CA THR A 305 7.29 -17.21 14.33
C THR A 305 8.82 -17.11 14.39
N GLN A 306 9.54 -18.02 13.74
CA GLN A 306 10.99 -18.02 13.60
C GLN A 306 11.41 -18.03 12.11
N PRO A 307 11.97 -16.93 11.58
CA PRO A 307 12.21 -15.63 12.25
C PRO A 307 10.90 -14.88 12.59
N PRO A 308 10.94 -13.83 13.44
CA PRO A 308 9.77 -12.98 13.66
C PRO A 308 9.26 -12.36 12.35
N ILE A 309 7.97 -12.51 12.02
CA ILE A 309 7.34 -11.82 10.89
C ILE A 309 7.06 -10.36 11.31
N PRO A 310 7.59 -9.35 10.60
CA PRO A 310 7.21 -7.97 10.84
C PRO A 310 5.74 -7.77 10.45
N THR A 311 4.90 -7.48 11.43
CA THR A 311 3.45 -7.44 11.27
C THR A 311 2.96 -6.35 10.33
N GLU A 312 3.72 -5.27 10.23
CA GLU A 312 3.47 -4.14 9.32
C GLU A 312 3.65 -4.48 7.84
N TRP A 313 4.12 -5.68 7.51
CA TRP A 313 4.29 -6.13 6.13
C TRP A 313 3.25 -7.14 5.71
N VAL A 314 2.51 -7.80 6.59
CA VAL A 314 1.60 -8.88 6.18
C VAL A 314 0.36 -8.28 5.52
N TRP A 315 0.12 -8.64 4.26
CA TRP A 315 -1.00 -8.17 3.46
C TRP A 315 -2.01 -9.27 3.17
N SER A 316 -1.59 -10.53 3.16
CA SER A 316 -2.47 -11.66 2.90
C SER A 316 -1.99 -12.90 3.64
N LEU A 317 -2.93 -13.75 4.02
CA LEU A 317 -2.66 -14.97 4.77
C LEU A 317 -3.73 -16.01 4.45
N THR A 318 -3.31 -17.26 4.27
CA THR A 318 -4.22 -18.38 4.17
C THR A 318 -3.62 -19.61 4.83
N GLU A 319 -4.47 -20.46 5.39
CA GLU A 319 -4.10 -21.75 5.95
C GLU A 319 -4.53 -22.83 4.98
N ASP A 320 -3.68 -23.84 4.84
CA ASP A 320 -3.95 -24.96 3.97
C ASP A 320 -4.48 -26.18 4.75
N PRO A 321 -5.12 -27.17 4.10
CA PRO A 321 -5.66 -28.36 4.77
C PRO A 321 -4.65 -29.15 5.61
N ASP A 322 -3.35 -28.99 5.33
CA ASP A 322 -2.27 -29.65 6.06
C ASP A 322 -1.82 -28.82 7.28
N GLY A 323 -2.48 -27.69 7.55
CA GLY A 323 -2.17 -26.75 8.63
C GLY A 323 -0.95 -25.87 8.35
N ASN A 324 -0.48 -25.82 7.09
CA ASN A 324 0.58 -24.90 6.71
C ASN A 324 0.01 -23.50 6.50
N LEU A 325 0.82 -22.51 6.86
CA LEU A 325 0.44 -21.12 6.78
C LEU A 325 1.19 -20.43 5.62
N TRP A 326 0.43 -19.89 4.68
CA TRP A 326 0.93 -19.10 3.58
C TRP A 326 0.76 -17.62 3.90
N VAL A 327 1.84 -16.86 3.81
CA VAL A 327 1.88 -15.45 4.18
C VAL A 327 2.42 -14.63 3.02
N GLY A 328 1.65 -13.63 2.59
CA GLY A 328 2.04 -12.64 1.60
C GLY A 328 2.22 -11.29 2.26
N GLY A 329 3.23 -10.53 1.83
CA GLY A 329 3.48 -9.23 2.42
C GLY A 329 3.98 -8.14 1.48
N ASP A 330 4.16 -6.94 2.02
CA ASP A 330 4.69 -5.76 1.33
C ASP A 330 6.20 -5.91 1.10
N GLY A 331 6.56 -6.42 -0.07
CA GLY A 331 7.96 -6.52 -0.49
C GLY A 331 8.71 -7.74 0.06
N THR A 332 8.05 -8.61 0.82
CA THR A 332 8.62 -9.89 1.30
C THR A 332 8.37 -11.07 0.36
N GLY A 333 7.48 -10.92 -0.62
CA GLY A 333 7.04 -12.00 -1.48
C GLY A 333 6.08 -12.96 -0.78
N LEU A 334 6.06 -14.20 -1.25
CA LEU A 334 5.26 -15.28 -0.66
C LEU A 334 6.13 -16.11 0.29
N GLN A 335 5.59 -16.45 1.46
CA GLN A 335 6.26 -17.25 2.48
C GLN A 335 5.40 -18.43 2.92
N LEU A 336 6.04 -19.58 3.12
CA LEU A 336 5.44 -20.79 3.66
C LEU A 336 5.98 -21.06 5.06
N TRP A 337 5.08 -21.14 6.02
CA TRP A 337 5.34 -21.36 7.44
C TRP A 337 4.73 -22.69 7.89
N ARG A 338 5.47 -23.44 8.72
CA ARG A 338 5.03 -24.74 9.28
C ARG A 338 5.26 -24.81 10.77
N ARG A 339 4.50 -25.66 11.46
CA ARG A 339 4.77 -25.96 12.87
C ARG A 339 6.15 -26.60 13.01
N SER A 340 6.88 -26.19 14.05
CA SER A 340 8.28 -26.58 14.29
C SER A 340 8.50 -28.09 14.42
N GLU A 341 7.45 -28.85 14.73
CA GLU A 341 7.49 -30.32 14.84
C GLU A 341 7.43 -31.00 13.46
N ASP A 342 6.77 -30.37 12.47
CA ASP A 342 6.60 -30.89 11.11
C ASP A 342 7.67 -30.39 10.11
N ALA A 343 8.38 -29.31 10.46
CA ALA A 343 9.41 -28.70 9.61
C ALA A 343 10.61 -29.62 9.32
N ALA A 344 10.78 -30.71 10.09
CA ALA A 344 11.84 -31.70 9.90
C ALA A 344 11.57 -32.74 8.79
N ASN A 345 10.33 -32.83 8.28
CA ASN A 345 9.96 -33.81 7.26
C ASN A 345 9.92 -33.17 5.86
N PRO A 346 10.73 -33.65 4.87
CA PRO A 346 10.61 -33.20 3.50
C PRO A 346 9.26 -33.67 2.93
N VAL A 347 8.62 -32.81 2.13
CA VAL A 347 7.32 -33.15 1.54
C VAL A 347 7.47 -34.36 0.62
N PRO A 348 6.67 -35.43 0.76
CA PRO A 348 6.58 -36.44 -0.27
C PRO A 348 5.73 -35.88 -1.41
N PHE A 349 6.40 -35.38 -2.45
CA PHE A 349 5.78 -35.19 -3.76
C PHE A 349 6.43 -36.19 -4.73
N GLU A 350 5.65 -37.17 -5.19
CA GLU A 350 6.02 -38.03 -6.34
C GLU A 350 6.29 -37.12 -7.55
N LYS A 351 7.39 -37.17 -8.31
CA LYS A 351 8.49 -38.12 -8.48
C LYS A 351 9.82 -37.34 -8.46
N ALA A 352 10.69 -37.63 -7.49
CA ALA A 352 12.09 -37.19 -7.50
C ALA A 352 13.07 -38.37 -7.66
N ARG A 353 12.86 -39.21 -8.69
CA ARG A 353 13.91 -40.14 -9.15
C ARG A 353 14.82 -39.43 -10.17
N THR A 354 15.66 -38.53 -9.70
CA THR A 354 16.85 -38.08 -10.46
C THR A 354 17.93 -37.44 -9.58
N MET A 355 17.63 -37.02 -8.34
CA MET A 355 18.60 -36.28 -7.52
C MET A 355 19.55 -37.17 -6.69
N GLU A 356 19.22 -38.45 -6.48
CA GLU A 356 20.04 -39.37 -5.69
C GLU A 356 21.28 -39.88 -6.44
N ALA A 357 21.26 -39.84 -7.78
CA ALA A 357 22.40 -40.24 -8.61
C ALA A 357 23.58 -39.25 -8.54
N MET A 358 23.35 -37.98 -8.22
CA MET A 358 24.40 -36.96 -8.16
C MET A 358 25.03 -36.76 -6.77
N ARG A 359 24.41 -37.31 -5.71
CA ARG A 359 24.90 -37.14 -4.33
C ARG A 359 25.93 -38.20 -3.90
N ALA A 360 26.14 -39.24 -4.72
CA ALA A 360 27.05 -40.35 -4.42
C ALA A 360 28.54 -40.04 -4.73
N GLU A 361 28.84 -39.10 -5.63
CA GLU A 361 30.23 -38.82 -6.06
C GLU A 361 31.00 -37.84 -5.17
N ARG A 362 30.32 -37.08 -4.29
CA ARG A 362 30.94 -35.97 -3.55
C ARG A 362 31.45 -36.30 -2.13
N ARG A 363 31.49 -37.57 -1.73
CA ARG A 363 31.87 -37.95 -0.34
C ARG A 363 33.30 -38.46 -0.14
N GLN A 364 34.18 -38.42 -1.15
CA GLN A 364 35.50 -39.04 -1.02
C GLN A 364 36.69 -38.09 -0.74
N HIS A 365 36.50 -36.76 -0.68
CA HIS A 365 37.65 -35.83 -0.64
C HIS A 365 37.89 -34.99 0.64
N LEU A 366 37.09 -35.10 1.70
CA LEU A 366 37.25 -34.18 2.85
C LEU A 366 37.37 -34.91 4.19
N ARG A 367 38.58 -35.41 4.49
CA ARG A 367 38.96 -35.86 5.84
C ARG A 367 40.36 -35.43 6.34
N LEU A 368 41.00 -34.41 5.76
CA LEU A 368 42.37 -34.01 6.19
C LEU A 368 42.64 -32.52 6.44
N ALA A 369 41.63 -31.65 6.63
CA ALA A 369 41.86 -30.22 6.87
C ALA A 369 41.20 -29.67 8.15
N GLY A 370 41.23 -30.45 9.25
CA GLY A 370 40.42 -30.21 10.45
C GLY A 370 40.93 -29.19 11.49
N GLY A 371 42.08 -28.53 11.29
CA GLY A 371 42.65 -27.65 12.32
C GLY A 371 42.53 -26.15 12.02
N ALA A 372 42.98 -25.72 10.85
CA ALA A 372 43.09 -24.29 10.52
C ALA A 372 41.77 -23.64 10.06
N GLY A 373 40.83 -24.45 9.53
CA GLY A 373 39.56 -23.95 9.00
C GLY A 373 38.60 -23.42 10.08
N LEU A 374 38.67 -23.96 11.30
CA LEU A 374 37.76 -23.59 12.39
C LEU A 374 38.07 -22.19 12.95
N ALA A 375 39.35 -21.81 13.02
CA ALA A 375 39.74 -20.48 13.47
C ALA A 375 39.36 -19.40 12.44
N LEU A 376 39.62 -19.65 11.15
CA LEU A 376 39.23 -18.74 10.07
C LEU A 376 37.71 -18.59 9.93
N ALA A 377 36.95 -19.68 10.13
CA ALA A 377 35.49 -19.65 10.14
C ALA A 377 34.95 -18.81 11.31
N ALA A 378 35.53 -18.93 12.51
CA ALA A 378 35.13 -18.14 13.67
C ALA A 378 35.39 -16.64 13.45
N THR A 379 36.54 -16.26 12.88
CA THR A 379 36.86 -14.87 12.58
C THR A 379 35.94 -14.30 11.47
N ALA A 380 35.65 -15.09 10.44
CA ALA A 380 34.72 -14.71 9.38
C ALA A 380 33.28 -14.54 9.89
N LEU A 381 32.84 -15.40 10.82
CA LEU A 381 31.54 -15.28 11.48
C LEU A 381 31.45 -14.05 12.38
N ALA A 382 32.53 -13.71 13.10
CA ALA A 382 32.59 -12.51 13.93
C ALA A 382 32.55 -11.22 13.09
N LEU A 383 33.32 -11.15 11.99
CA LEU A 383 33.30 -10.04 11.04
C LEU A 383 31.95 -9.95 10.29
N GLY A 384 31.36 -11.10 9.94
CA GLY A 384 30.03 -11.19 9.37
C GLY A 384 28.93 -10.71 10.32
N TRP A 385 29.02 -11.07 11.61
CA TRP A 385 28.10 -10.59 12.64
C TRP A 385 28.25 -9.09 12.89
N HIS A 386 29.49 -8.57 12.94
CA HIS A 386 29.75 -7.15 13.16
C HIS A 386 29.27 -6.30 11.98
N SER A 387 29.53 -6.74 10.74
CA SER A 387 29.05 -6.06 9.52
C SER A 387 27.54 -6.14 9.36
N ARG A 388 26.90 -7.26 9.74
CA ARG A 388 25.43 -7.36 9.78
C ARG A 388 24.83 -6.44 10.85
N ARG A 389 25.48 -6.32 12.02
CA ARG A 389 25.04 -5.44 13.11
C ARG A 389 25.19 -3.96 12.76
N SER A 390 26.27 -3.57 12.08
CA SER A 390 26.44 -2.19 11.60
C SER A 390 25.45 -1.84 10.50
N ARG A 391 25.23 -2.74 9.53
CA ARG A 391 24.18 -2.58 8.49
C ARG A 391 22.77 -2.50 9.09
N ARG A 392 22.48 -3.29 10.13
CA ARG A 392 21.18 -3.25 10.84
C ARG A 392 20.96 -1.93 11.56
N ARG A 393 21.99 -1.35 12.19
CA ARG A 393 21.91 -0.03 12.82
C ARG A 393 21.68 1.09 11.80
N VAL A 394 22.39 1.05 10.67
CA VAL A 394 22.21 2.03 9.60
C VAL A 394 20.83 1.90 8.94
N ARG A 395 20.32 0.67 8.80
CA ARG A 395 18.98 0.41 8.25
C ARG A 395 17.87 0.89 9.20
N LEU A 396 17.95 0.55 10.49
CA LEU A 396 16.99 1.04 11.49
C LEU A 396 17.01 2.56 11.61
N ALA A 397 18.20 3.18 11.59
CA ALA A 397 18.31 4.64 11.60
C ALA A 397 17.73 5.29 10.33
N ARG A 398 17.85 4.65 9.17
CA ARG A 398 17.20 5.10 7.93
C ARG A 398 15.68 4.94 7.99
N GLU A 399 15.19 3.80 8.50
CA GLU A 399 13.76 3.53 8.67
C GLU A 399 13.13 4.53 9.66
N GLU A 400 13.74 4.76 10.83
CA GLU A 400 13.32 5.77 11.80
C GLU A 400 13.37 7.20 11.22
N ALA A 401 14.41 7.54 10.47
CA ALA A 401 14.49 8.84 9.79
C ALA A 401 13.34 9.00 8.79
N THR A 402 13.09 8.00 7.94
CA THR A 402 11.99 8.04 6.96
C THR A 402 10.60 8.06 7.60
N ALA A 403 10.39 7.32 8.70
CA ALA A 403 9.12 7.31 9.42
C ALA A 403 8.86 8.62 10.17
N THR A 404 9.91 9.24 10.72
CA THR A 404 9.85 10.55 11.36
C THR A 404 9.58 11.65 10.32
N GLU A 405 10.24 11.59 9.16
CA GLU A 405 10.00 12.49 8.02
C GLU A 405 8.55 12.36 7.52
N ARG A 406 8.05 11.13 7.31
CA ARG A 406 6.65 10.87 6.92
C ARG A 406 5.64 11.37 7.93
N SER A 407 5.91 11.16 9.22
CA SER A 407 5.03 11.62 10.31
C SER A 407 5.04 13.14 10.44
N ARG A 408 6.17 13.79 10.14
CA ARG A 408 6.26 15.25 10.06
C ARG A 408 5.49 15.78 8.86
N LEU A 409 5.70 15.22 7.67
CA LEU A 409 5.00 15.58 6.44
C LEU A 409 3.48 15.38 6.55
N ALA A 410 3.02 14.29 7.16
CA ALA A 410 1.59 14.04 7.39
C ALA A 410 0.97 15.07 8.35
N ARG A 411 1.72 15.52 9.37
CA ARG A 411 1.30 16.56 10.31
C ARG A 411 1.26 17.93 9.64
N ASP A 412 2.31 18.27 8.90
CA ASP A 412 2.39 19.51 8.12
C ASP A 412 1.26 19.56 7.06
N LEU A 413 0.92 18.41 6.44
CA LEU A 413 -0.22 18.27 5.52
C LEU A 413 -1.56 18.47 6.23
N HIS A 414 -1.75 17.81 7.37
CA HIS A 414 -2.98 17.94 8.15
C HIS A 414 -3.22 19.37 8.61
N ASP A 415 -2.17 20.07 9.07
CA ASP A 415 -2.24 21.44 9.56
C ASP A 415 -2.50 22.44 8.41
N SER A 416 -1.85 22.25 7.26
CA SER A 416 -1.98 23.12 6.09
C SER A 416 -3.30 22.91 5.32
N VAL A 417 -3.72 21.65 5.11
CA VAL A 417 -5.02 21.32 4.50
C VAL A 417 -6.17 21.71 5.43
N GLY A 418 -6.05 21.43 6.73
CA GLY A 418 -7.05 21.80 7.73
C GLY A 418 -7.26 23.31 7.84
N SER A 419 -6.17 24.09 7.89
CA SER A 419 -6.27 25.55 7.95
C SER A 419 -6.81 26.17 6.65
N GLY A 420 -6.45 25.63 5.48
CA GLY A 420 -6.97 26.10 4.20
C GLY A 420 -8.46 25.81 4.01
N LEU A 421 -8.92 24.60 4.36
CA LEU A 421 -10.34 24.25 4.31
C LEU A 421 -11.16 25.09 5.30
N THR A 422 -10.63 25.35 6.49
CA THR A 422 -11.27 26.24 7.47
C THR A 422 -11.44 27.66 6.91
N ARG A 423 -10.41 28.19 6.22
CA ARG A 423 -10.48 29.50 5.58
C ARG A 423 -11.53 29.53 4.45
N ILE A 424 -11.59 28.48 3.64
CA ILE A 424 -12.61 28.32 2.58
C ILE A 424 -14.01 28.30 3.18
N THR A 425 -14.24 27.49 4.22
CA THR A 425 -15.55 27.40 4.90
C THR A 425 -15.94 28.74 5.52
N LEU A 426 -15.00 29.43 6.16
CA LEU A 426 -15.25 30.75 6.77
C LEU A 426 -15.61 31.81 5.72
N LEU A 427 -14.90 31.83 4.59
CA LEU A 427 -15.15 32.74 3.47
C LEU A 427 -16.47 32.42 2.77
N ALA A 428 -16.80 31.13 2.59
CA ALA A 428 -18.07 30.68 2.03
C ALA A 428 -19.25 31.05 2.95
N ASP A 429 -19.07 30.96 4.26
CA ASP A 429 -20.11 31.34 5.23
C ASP A 429 -20.26 32.86 5.34
N GLN A 430 -19.18 33.63 5.25
CA GLN A 430 -19.25 35.09 5.12
C GLN A 430 -19.99 35.53 3.84
N ALA A 431 -19.76 34.84 2.71
CA ALA A 431 -20.47 35.11 1.46
C ALA A 431 -21.97 34.79 1.54
N ARG A 432 -22.38 33.83 2.39
CA ARG A 432 -23.81 33.52 2.61
C ARG A 432 -24.54 34.57 3.45
N HIS A 433 -23.84 35.34 4.28
CA HIS A 433 -24.43 36.27 5.25
C HIS A 433 -24.40 37.75 4.81
N SER A 434 -23.71 38.06 3.72
CA SER A 434 -23.55 39.42 3.21
C SER A 434 -24.66 39.79 2.22
N GLN A 435 -25.79 40.30 2.74
CA GLN A 435 -26.74 41.03 1.90
C GLN A 435 -26.26 42.48 1.69
N ASN A 436 -26.14 42.87 0.41
CA ASN A 436 -25.85 44.22 -0.14
C ASN A 436 -24.40 44.51 -0.57
N GLY A 437 -24.15 44.44 -1.89
CA GLY A 437 -23.07 45.16 -2.58
C GLY A 437 -22.35 44.37 -3.69
N SER A 438 -22.40 44.84 -4.94
CA SER A 438 -21.72 44.23 -6.10
C SER A 438 -20.18 44.26 -6.02
N ALA A 439 -19.60 45.11 -5.17
CA ALA A 439 -18.16 45.14 -4.90
C ALA A 439 -17.68 43.97 -4.01
N SER A 440 -18.61 43.30 -3.33
CA SER A 440 -18.33 42.31 -2.27
C SER A 440 -18.23 40.88 -2.83
N GLU A 441 -19.07 40.54 -3.81
CA GLU A 441 -19.05 39.22 -4.49
C GLU A 441 -17.74 38.95 -5.24
N SER A 442 -17.19 39.96 -5.90
CA SER A 442 -15.91 39.83 -6.62
C SER A 442 -14.73 39.61 -5.68
N GLN A 443 -14.76 40.20 -4.47
CA GLN A 443 -13.73 40.01 -3.45
C GLN A 443 -13.75 38.59 -2.86
N TRP A 444 -14.90 38.03 -2.51
CA TRP A 444 -14.94 36.66 -1.97
C TRP A 444 -14.66 35.62 -3.04
N SER A 445 -15.16 35.79 -4.27
CA SER A 445 -14.80 34.91 -5.38
C SER A 445 -13.28 34.90 -5.62
N SER A 446 -12.63 36.05 -5.53
CA SER A 446 -11.17 36.17 -5.60
C SER A 446 -10.48 35.49 -4.41
N ASN A 447 -10.93 35.73 -3.18
CA ASN A 447 -10.34 35.16 -1.96
C ASN A 447 -10.53 33.64 -1.84
N LEU A 448 -11.67 33.12 -2.28
CA LEU A 448 -11.99 31.70 -2.38
C LEU A 448 -11.10 31.03 -3.42
N SER A 449 -11.02 31.63 -4.62
CA SER A 449 -10.13 31.14 -5.68
C SER A 449 -8.65 31.21 -5.29
N GLN A 450 -8.25 32.19 -4.48
CA GLN A 450 -6.90 32.27 -3.95
C GLN A 450 -6.65 31.17 -2.90
N SER A 451 -7.56 30.98 -1.95
CA SER A 451 -7.42 29.94 -0.92
C SER A 451 -7.42 28.52 -1.50
N ALA A 452 -8.22 28.27 -2.55
CA ALA A 452 -8.20 27.02 -3.29
C ALA A 452 -6.88 26.80 -4.04
N ARG A 453 -6.30 27.86 -4.61
CA ARG A 453 -4.97 27.81 -5.25
C ARG A 453 -3.86 27.53 -4.23
N ASP A 454 -3.89 28.18 -3.08
CA ASP A 454 -2.91 27.96 -2.00
C ASP A 454 -2.96 26.49 -1.49
N LEU A 455 -4.17 25.93 -1.33
CA LEU A 455 -4.34 24.52 -0.97
C LEU A 455 -3.87 23.56 -2.05
N ALA A 456 -4.14 23.85 -3.32
CA ALA A 456 -3.69 23.03 -4.43
C ALA A 456 -2.15 23.03 -4.54
N GLU A 457 -1.50 24.16 -4.23
CA GLU A 457 -0.03 24.27 -4.21
C GLU A 457 0.57 23.42 -3.09
N VAL A 458 0.01 23.49 -1.88
CA VAL A 458 0.42 22.65 -0.74
C VAL A 458 0.19 21.16 -1.00
N PHE A 459 -0.94 20.81 -1.62
CA PHE A 459 -1.26 19.41 -1.93
C PHE A 459 -0.32 18.84 -2.99
N GLN A 460 0.02 19.63 -4.02
CA GLN A 460 1.04 19.27 -4.98
C GLN A 460 2.41 19.11 -4.31
N ASP A 461 2.79 20.00 -3.40
CA ASP A 461 4.03 19.89 -2.62
C ASP A 461 4.11 18.58 -1.80
N ALA A 462 2.99 18.13 -1.27
CA ALA A 462 2.90 16.87 -0.52
C ALA A 462 2.93 15.63 -1.43
N LEU A 463 2.31 15.70 -2.62
CA LEU A 463 2.39 14.64 -3.61
C LEU A 463 3.85 14.35 -4.03
N TRP A 464 4.66 15.41 -4.20
CA TRP A 464 6.10 15.29 -4.47
C TRP A 464 6.91 14.63 -3.33
N ALA A 465 6.46 14.76 -2.07
CA ALA A 465 7.13 14.19 -0.91
C ALA A 465 6.78 12.71 -0.66
N VAL A 466 5.59 12.28 -1.08
CA VAL A 466 5.08 10.91 -0.86
C VAL A 466 5.51 9.96 -1.98
N ASN A 467 5.65 10.46 -3.21
CA ASN A 467 6.15 9.70 -4.35
C ASN A 467 6.93 10.63 -5.28
N PRO A 468 8.28 10.65 -5.24
CA PRO A 468 9.07 11.50 -6.12
C PRO A 468 8.96 10.97 -7.56
N VAL A 469 7.94 11.42 -8.29
CA VAL A 469 7.80 11.19 -9.73
C VAL A 469 9.00 11.88 -10.41
N GLY A 470 10.00 11.11 -10.84
CA GLY A 470 11.24 11.66 -11.38
C GLY A 470 12.49 11.42 -10.52
N ALA A 471 12.59 10.27 -9.84
CA ALA A 471 13.85 9.83 -9.24
C ALA A 471 14.99 9.71 -10.28
N THR A 472 14.67 9.68 -11.58
CA THR A 472 15.59 9.76 -12.70
C THR A 472 15.37 11.02 -13.52
N LEU A 473 16.41 11.50 -14.19
CA LEU A 473 16.35 12.63 -15.12
C LEU A 473 15.30 12.42 -16.22
N ASP A 474 15.19 11.20 -16.75
CA ASP A 474 14.18 10.83 -17.74
C ASP A 474 12.75 11.00 -17.21
N GLY A 475 12.48 10.49 -15.98
CA GLY A 475 11.19 10.64 -15.35
C GLY A 475 10.81 12.10 -15.07
N LEU A 476 11.79 12.94 -14.68
CA LEU A 476 11.58 14.38 -14.52
C LEU A 476 11.21 15.05 -15.85
N LEU A 477 11.92 14.74 -16.94
CA LEU A 477 11.67 15.33 -18.26
C LEU A 477 10.32 14.89 -18.84
N ALA A 478 9.96 13.61 -18.68
CA ALA A 478 8.66 13.08 -19.08
C ALA A 478 7.51 13.78 -18.34
N HIS A 479 7.67 13.98 -17.02
CA HIS A 479 6.66 14.65 -16.22
C HIS A 479 6.51 16.14 -16.57
N LEU A 480 7.63 16.84 -16.79
CA LEU A 480 7.61 18.23 -17.25
C LEU A 480 6.91 18.37 -18.61
N ALA A 481 7.13 17.42 -19.52
CA ALA A 481 6.48 17.39 -20.83
C ALA A 481 4.95 17.24 -20.70
N GLU A 482 4.50 16.29 -19.88
CA GLU A 482 3.08 16.03 -19.64
C GLU A 482 2.37 17.22 -18.99
N ASP A 483 2.96 17.80 -17.93
CA ASP A 483 2.40 18.95 -17.22
C ASP A 483 2.35 20.19 -18.13
N THR A 484 3.42 20.42 -18.92
CA THR A 484 3.45 21.52 -19.90
C THR A 484 2.35 21.37 -20.94
N GLN A 485 2.20 20.17 -21.52
CA GLN A 485 1.18 19.89 -22.51
C GLN A 485 -0.22 20.14 -21.95
N THR A 486 -0.46 19.71 -20.71
CA THR A 486 -1.74 19.88 -20.02
C THR A 486 -2.04 21.35 -19.76
N LEU A 487 -1.11 22.10 -19.17
CA LEU A 487 -1.30 23.51 -18.80
C LEU A 487 -1.46 24.42 -20.02
N VAL A 488 -0.62 24.24 -21.05
CA VAL A 488 -0.64 25.09 -22.25
C VAL A 488 -1.89 24.81 -23.09
N ASN A 489 -2.30 23.54 -23.23
CA ASN A 489 -3.53 23.18 -23.94
C ASN A 489 -4.78 23.71 -23.20
N ALA A 490 -4.81 23.63 -21.87
CA ALA A 490 -5.92 24.17 -21.07
C ALA A 490 -6.07 25.69 -21.24
N ALA A 491 -4.97 26.40 -21.52
CA ALA A 491 -4.98 27.82 -21.85
C ALA A 491 -5.36 28.12 -23.33
N GLY A 492 -5.63 27.10 -24.14
CA GLY A 492 -5.99 27.23 -25.56
C GLY A 492 -4.82 27.60 -26.49
N LEU A 493 -3.58 27.39 -26.05
CA LEU A 493 -2.36 27.73 -26.79
C LEU A 493 -1.78 26.49 -27.48
N ARG A 494 -1.03 26.68 -28.58
CA ARG A 494 -0.29 25.59 -29.21
C ARG A 494 0.93 25.23 -28.35
N CYS A 495 1.03 23.98 -27.94
CA CYS A 495 2.20 23.47 -27.21
C CYS A 495 3.11 22.65 -28.14
N ARG A 496 4.43 22.86 -28.02
CA ARG A 496 5.43 21.93 -28.58
C ARG A 496 6.44 21.55 -27.51
N VAL A 497 6.70 20.25 -27.36
CA VAL A 497 7.73 19.75 -26.46
C VAL A 497 8.82 19.07 -27.28
N LEU A 498 10.08 19.45 -27.04
CA LEU A 498 11.26 18.90 -27.66
C LEU A 498 12.18 18.37 -26.56
N LEU A 499 12.17 17.05 -26.36
CA LEU A 499 13.04 16.35 -25.42
C LEU A 499 14.27 15.76 -26.15
N PRO A 500 15.36 15.45 -25.43
CA PRO A 500 16.50 14.74 -26.01
C PRO A 500 16.07 13.33 -26.44
N GLY A 501 16.59 12.84 -27.57
CA GLY A 501 16.30 11.47 -28.03
C GLY A 501 16.97 10.38 -27.19
N GLU A 502 18.09 10.71 -26.54
CA GLU A 502 18.76 9.85 -25.55
C GLU A 502 18.95 10.63 -24.26
N VAL A 503 18.38 10.12 -23.16
CA VAL A 503 18.52 10.70 -21.81
C VAL A 503 19.36 9.74 -20.97
N PRO A 504 20.44 10.22 -20.31
CA PRO A 504 21.21 9.39 -19.38
C PRO A 504 20.35 8.88 -18.23
N ASP A 505 20.51 7.61 -17.86
CA ASP A 505 19.88 7.02 -16.67
C ASP A 505 20.59 7.52 -15.39
N LEU A 506 20.32 8.78 -15.06
CA LEU A 506 20.90 9.48 -13.92
C LEU A 506 19.84 9.67 -12.84
N ALA A 507 20.12 9.16 -11.63
CA ALA A 507 19.28 9.39 -10.47
C ALA A 507 19.48 10.82 -9.93
N LEU A 508 18.38 11.57 -9.82
CA LEU A 508 18.37 12.93 -9.26
C LEU A 508 17.72 12.93 -7.87
N PRO A 509 18.30 13.64 -6.88
CA PRO A 509 17.67 13.79 -5.58
C PRO A 509 16.29 14.46 -5.69
N ALA A 510 15.28 13.94 -5.00
CA ALA A 510 13.92 14.49 -5.00
C ALA A 510 13.83 16.02 -4.72
N PRO A 511 14.64 16.60 -3.81
CA PRO A 511 14.66 18.05 -3.62
C PRO A 511 15.09 18.83 -4.88
N VAL A 512 16.02 18.29 -5.67
CA VAL A 512 16.51 18.90 -6.92
C VAL A 512 15.40 18.86 -7.96
N CYS A 513 14.77 17.70 -8.16
CA CYS A 513 13.64 17.54 -9.10
C CYS A 513 12.50 18.51 -8.80
N ARG A 514 12.16 18.68 -7.51
CA ARG A 514 11.12 19.62 -7.08
C ARG A 514 11.45 21.08 -7.44
N GLN A 515 12.67 21.53 -7.20
CA GLN A 515 13.05 22.92 -7.49
C GLN A 515 13.03 23.21 -9.00
N ILE A 516 13.47 22.26 -9.81
CA ILE A 516 13.41 22.34 -11.27
C ILE A 516 11.95 22.43 -11.74
N PHE A 517 11.09 21.54 -11.23
CA PHE A 517 9.66 21.53 -11.56
C PHE A 517 8.98 22.87 -11.24
N LEU A 518 9.19 23.37 -10.03
CA LEU A 518 8.59 24.63 -9.61
C LEU A 518 9.11 25.85 -10.38
N ALA A 519 10.37 25.82 -10.84
CA ALA A 519 10.92 26.88 -11.69
C ALA A 519 10.30 26.85 -13.10
N VAL A 520 10.18 25.65 -13.71
CA VAL A 520 9.54 25.47 -15.02
C VAL A 520 8.08 25.88 -15.00
N LYS A 521 7.33 25.43 -13.99
CA LYS A 521 5.91 25.77 -13.83
C LYS A 521 5.66 27.27 -13.70
N GLU A 522 6.49 27.96 -12.93
CA GLU A 522 6.40 29.42 -12.78
C GLU A 522 6.70 30.14 -14.09
N ALA A 523 7.70 29.70 -14.87
CA ALA A 523 7.97 30.27 -16.18
C ALA A 523 6.83 30.03 -17.19
N LEU A 524 6.22 28.84 -17.19
CA LEU A 524 5.04 28.53 -18.01
C LEU A 524 3.84 29.41 -17.64
N HIS A 525 3.54 29.56 -16.34
CA HIS A 525 2.47 30.45 -15.88
C HIS A 525 2.71 31.90 -16.31
N ASN A 526 3.96 32.38 -16.25
CA ASN A 526 4.30 33.72 -16.72
C ASN A 526 4.10 33.87 -18.22
N ALA A 527 4.49 32.87 -19.02
CA ALA A 527 4.26 32.87 -20.46
C ALA A 527 2.75 32.89 -20.79
N ILE A 528 1.96 31.99 -20.17
CA ILE A 528 0.51 31.89 -20.38
C ILE A 528 -0.21 33.19 -20.02
N LYS A 529 0.13 33.79 -18.87
CA LYS A 529 -0.59 34.97 -18.36
C LYS A 529 -0.14 36.28 -18.99
N HIS A 530 1.11 36.40 -19.41
CA HIS A 530 1.72 37.69 -19.71
C HIS A 530 2.30 37.81 -21.12
N ALA A 531 2.61 36.71 -21.82
CA ALA A 531 3.27 36.80 -23.12
C ALA A 531 2.34 37.23 -24.26
N SER A 532 1.02 37.05 -24.12
CA SER A 532 0.06 37.14 -25.24
C SER A 532 0.52 36.30 -26.44
N ALA A 533 1.06 35.11 -26.16
CA ALA A 533 1.59 34.19 -27.15
C ALA A 533 0.47 33.37 -27.80
N SER A 534 0.75 32.82 -28.98
CA SER A 534 -0.09 31.81 -29.64
C SER A 534 0.54 30.40 -29.59
N GLU A 535 1.84 30.32 -29.31
CA GLU A 535 2.59 29.08 -29.17
C GLU A 535 3.60 29.19 -28.02
N ILE A 536 3.70 28.13 -27.22
CA ILE A 536 4.73 27.95 -26.20
C ILE A 536 5.49 26.65 -26.50
N ARG A 537 6.82 26.68 -26.38
CA ARG A 537 7.69 25.52 -26.55
C ARG A 537 8.49 25.24 -25.29
N LEU A 538 8.53 23.97 -24.90
CA LEU A 538 9.48 23.46 -23.92
C LEU A 538 10.58 22.69 -24.67
N VAL A 539 11.83 23.10 -24.49
CA VAL A 539 12.99 22.43 -25.08
C VAL A 539 13.92 22.00 -23.96
N ALA A 540 14.24 20.71 -23.89
CA ALA A 540 15.21 20.17 -22.96
C ALA A 540 16.39 19.56 -23.73
N MET A 541 17.61 19.90 -23.33
CA MET A 541 18.85 19.37 -23.87
C MET A 541 19.74 18.89 -22.74
N VAL A 542 20.39 17.74 -22.94
CA VAL A 542 21.35 17.18 -21.99
C VAL A 542 22.71 17.10 -22.70
N GLN A 543 23.72 17.75 -22.14
CA GLN A 543 25.08 17.76 -22.69
C GLN A 543 26.09 17.37 -21.60
N SER A 544 26.62 16.15 -21.67
CA SER A 544 27.63 15.56 -20.78
C SER A 544 27.28 15.62 -19.28
N ASN A 545 27.33 16.81 -18.66
CA ASN A 545 27.03 17.06 -17.24
C ASN A 545 26.13 18.29 -17.02
N LEU A 546 25.51 18.82 -18.07
CA LEU A 546 24.65 20.01 -18.01
C LEU A 546 23.25 19.70 -18.55
N LEU A 547 22.24 20.07 -17.79
CA LEU A 547 20.84 20.10 -18.20
C LEU A 547 20.47 21.53 -18.58
N ASP A 548 20.05 21.73 -19.83
CA ASP A 548 19.54 23.00 -20.36
C ASP A 548 18.05 22.86 -20.67
N ILE A 549 17.20 23.57 -19.92
CA ILE A 549 15.76 23.62 -20.12
C ILE A 549 15.38 25.02 -20.58
N ARG A 550 14.69 25.13 -21.71
CA ARG A 550 14.23 26.38 -22.30
C ARG A 550 12.73 26.40 -22.45
N ILE A 551 12.13 27.51 -22.05
CA ILE A 551 10.72 27.81 -22.26
C ILE A 551 10.65 29.02 -23.18
N GLU A 552 10.12 28.80 -24.38
CA GLU A 552 10.04 29.80 -25.44
C GLU A 552 8.59 30.14 -25.74
N ASP A 553 8.25 31.42 -25.71
CA ASP A 553 6.98 31.92 -26.24
C ASP A 553 7.20 32.70 -27.54
N ASN A 554 6.16 32.83 -28.37
CA ASN A 554 6.18 33.65 -29.58
C ASN A 554 5.42 34.98 -29.42
N GLY A 555 5.26 35.45 -28.19
CA GLY A 555 4.48 36.62 -27.84
C GLY A 555 5.18 37.96 -28.14
N LEU A 556 4.74 39.01 -27.45
CA LEU A 556 5.22 40.39 -27.70
C LEU A 556 6.67 40.63 -27.22
N GLY A 557 7.20 39.75 -26.34
CA GLY A 557 8.47 39.93 -25.65
C GLY A 557 8.41 41.03 -24.58
N MET A 558 9.34 41.00 -23.62
CA MET A 558 9.43 42.05 -22.59
C MET A 558 9.92 43.38 -23.20
N GLY A 559 9.01 44.32 -23.44
CA GLY A 559 9.31 45.62 -24.03
C GLY A 559 10.19 46.51 -23.13
N LYS A 560 11.24 47.11 -23.73
CA LYS A 560 11.99 48.22 -23.12
C LYS A 560 11.13 49.49 -23.17
N GLY A 561 10.24 49.67 -22.21
CA GLY A 561 9.32 50.82 -22.23
C GLY A 561 8.46 51.07 -20.99
N SER A 562 8.60 50.32 -19.91
CA SER A 562 8.01 50.71 -18.62
C SER A 562 9.09 50.80 -17.56
N SER A 563 9.37 52.03 -17.14
CA SER A 563 9.93 52.38 -15.84
C SER A 563 9.07 51.75 -14.72
N ARG A 564 9.30 50.46 -14.45
CA ARG A 564 8.84 49.74 -13.25
C ARG A 564 10.03 49.01 -12.66
N THR A 565 10.94 49.78 -12.10
CA THR A 565 11.97 49.34 -11.16
C THR A 565 11.41 48.95 -9.79
N GLU A 566 10.08 48.81 -9.62
CA GLU A 566 9.45 48.50 -8.33
C GLU A 566 8.66 47.17 -8.28
N SER A 567 8.68 46.36 -9.33
CA SER A 567 8.20 44.97 -9.20
C SER A 567 8.82 44.08 -10.27
N ALA A 568 10.11 43.75 -10.15
CA ALA A 568 10.55 42.45 -10.63
C ALA A 568 9.62 41.43 -9.94
N GLY A 569 8.69 40.85 -10.70
CA GLY A 569 7.61 40.05 -10.13
C GLY A 569 8.20 38.97 -9.22
N ARG A 570 7.57 38.74 -8.05
CA ARG A 570 8.02 37.75 -7.05
C ARG A 570 8.40 36.40 -7.70
N GLY A 571 7.73 36.01 -8.79
CA GLY A 571 8.05 34.84 -9.60
C GLY A 571 9.46 34.80 -10.18
N LEU A 572 9.97 35.88 -10.78
CA LEU A 572 11.33 35.92 -11.37
C LEU A 572 12.42 35.81 -10.30
N THR A 573 12.24 36.51 -9.18
CA THR A 573 13.17 36.45 -8.04
C THR A 573 13.16 35.06 -7.40
N ASN A 574 11.98 34.46 -7.25
CA ASN A 574 11.84 33.10 -6.72
C ASN A 574 12.47 32.06 -7.64
N MET A 575 12.27 32.14 -8.95
CA MET A 575 12.91 31.23 -9.91
C MET A 575 14.44 31.32 -9.86
N ARG A 576 14.98 32.53 -9.81
CA ARG A 576 16.44 32.73 -9.71
C ARG A 576 17.00 32.17 -8.41
N ALA A 577 16.39 32.46 -7.26
CA ALA A 577 16.84 31.95 -5.96
C ALA A 577 16.78 30.41 -5.88
N ARG A 578 15.78 29.78 -6.51
CA ARG A 578 15.66 28.31 -6.57
C ARG A 578 16.77 27.66 -7.40
N LEU A 579 17.18 28.29 -8.50
CA LEU A 579 18.24 27.78 -9.36
C LEU A 579 19.63 28.04 -8.79
N GLU A 580 19.85 29.20 -8.16
CA GLU A 580 21.09 29.48 -7.42
C GLU A 580 21.32 28.48 -6.28
N ALA A 581 20.25 28.02 -5.61
CA ALA A 581 20.34 26.98 -4.58
C ALA A 581 20.75 25.58 -5.12
N LEU A 582 20.77 25.41 -6.45
CA LEU A 582 21.18 24.20 -7.15
C LEU A 582 22.50 24.39 -7.95
N ASP A 583 23.26 25.46 -7.69
CA ASP A 583 24.41 25.87 -8.51
C ASP A 583 24.06 26.07 -9.99
N GLY A 584 22.79 26.37 -10.29
CA GLY A 584 22.26 26.58 -11.63
C GLY A 584 22.10 28.06 -11.99
N GLU A 585 22.07 28.35 -13.28
CA GLU A 585 21.91 29.70 -13.83
C GLU A 585 20.58 29.86 -14.56
N MET A 586 19.97 31.05 -14.40
CA MET A 586 18.78 31.45 -15.13
C MET A 586 19.10 32.63 -16.05
N ARG A 587 18.85 32.47 -17.35
CA ARG A 587 18.97 33.54 -18.34
C ARG A 587 17.63 33.82 -19.00
N ILE A 588 17.33 35.10 -19.23
CA ILE A 588 16.12 35.51 -19.94
C ILE A 588 16.55 36.27 -21.18
N VAL A 589 16.08 35.82 -22.34
CA VAL A 589 16.32 36.44 -23.64
C VAL A 589 14.98 36.85 -24.22
N ALA A 590 14.66 38.15 -24.15
CA ALA A 590 13.45 38.70 -24.74
C ALA A 590 13.77 39.42 -26.05
N ARG A 591 12.97 39.17 -27.10
CA ARG A 591 13.02 39.91 -28.36
C ARG A 591 11.72 40.68 -28.52
N VAL A 592 11.81 42.00 -28.70
CA VAL A 592 10.63 42.85 -28.94
C VAL A 592 9.95 42.37 -30.23
N GLY A 593 8.70 41.91 -30.12
CA GLY A 593 7.91 41.33 -31.23
C GLY A 593 8.30 39.91 -31.64
N GLY A 594 9.18 39.23 -30.88
CA GLY A 594 9.66 37.88 -31.19
C GLY A 594 9.63 36.92 -30.00
N GLY A 595 8.87 37.25 -28.95
CA GLY A 595 8.67 36.43 -27.75
C GLY A 595 9.77 36.49 -26.69
N THR A 596 9.60 35.71 -25.63
CA THR A 596 10.56 35.54 -24.54
C THR A 596 11.06 34.10 -24.46
N CYS A 597 12.36 33.93 -24.26
CA CYS A 597 12.99 32.66 -23.93
C CYS A 597 13.52 32.73 -22.50
N VAL A 598 13.07 31.82 -21.65
CA VAL A 598 13.62 31.60 -20.31
C VAL A 598 14.47 30.33 -20.37
N GLU A 599 15.75 30.45 -20.06
CA GLU A 599 16.76 29.39 -20.14
C GLU A 599 17.24 29.06 -18.71
N PHE A 600 17.17 27.78 -18.36
CA PHE A 600 17.63 27.22 -17.09
C PHE A 600 18.79 26.27 -17.36
N ARG A 601 19.96 26.57 -16.81
CA ARG A 601 21.16 25.74 -16.94
C ARG A 601 21.53 25.16 -15.59
N LEU A 602 21.57 23.85 -15.48
CA LEU A 602 21.72 23.12 -14.23
C LEU A 602 22.86 22.09 -14.34
N PRO A 603 23.83 22.09 -13.41
CA PRO A 603 24.83 21.03 -13.34
C PRO A 603 24.19 19.72 -12.83
N LEU A 604 24.46 18.61 -13.51
CA LEU A 604 23.92 17.28 -13.17
C LEU A 604 24.76 16.52 -12.12
N LEU A 605 25.96 17.02 -11.78
CA LEU A 605 26.83 16.51 -10.72
C LEU A 605 27.22 17.66 -9.78
N PRO A 606 27.22 17.47 -8.44
CA PRO A 606 27.70 18.50 -7.53
C PRO A 606 29.22 18.71 -7.70
N ALA A 607 29.66 19.97 -7.71
CA ALA A 607 31.06 20.36 -7.86
C ALA A 607 31.99 19.95 -6.68
N HIS A 608 31.48 19.19 -5.72
CA HIS A 608 32.19 18.72 -4.54
C HIS A 608 32.08 17.20 -4.38
N ALA A 609 32.70 16.47 -5.31
CA ALA A 609 33.03 15.06 -5.16
C ALA A 609 34.45 14.82 -5.70
N THR A 610 35.44 15.30 -4.96
CA THR A 610 36.87 14.94 -5.05
C THR A 610 37.41 14.72 -3.66
#